data_AF-A0A7Y4SQ53-F1
#
_entry.id   AF-A0A7Y4SQ53-F1
#
_cell.length_a   1.000
_cell.length_b   1.000
_cell.length_c   1.000
_cell.angle_alpha   90.00
_cell.angle_beta   90.00
_cell.angle_gamma   90.00
#
_symmetry.space_group_name_H-M   'P 1'
#
loop_
_entity.id
_entity.type
_entity.pdbx_description
1 polymer ?
#
loop_
_entity_poly.entity_id
_entity_poly.type
_entity_poly.pdbx_seq_one_letter_code
_entity_poly.pdbx_strand_id
1 'polypeptide(L)' 'MATNPCSRDQLLELIQQLYAAPGTQDGWTPFLDRLCTSIGGYCAQLLSVDQHGHAGLALSVRADPAARAAYEQHWGAFDP' A
#
# COMPACT_ATOMS: atom_id res chain seq x y z
N MET A 1 -11.90 -13.45 -30.05
CA MET A 1 -11.74 -12.13 -29.42
C MET A 1 -12.37 -12.20 -28.04
N ALA A 2 -11.56 -12.31 -26.99
CA ALA A 2 -12.05 -12.25 -25.62
C ALA A 2 -12.26 -10.77 -25.27
N THR A 3 -13.52 -10.35 -25.15
CA THR A 3 -13.89 -9.08 -24.51
C THR A 3 -13.37 -9.12 -23.09
N ASN A 4 -12.40 -8.26 -22.75
CA ASN A 4 -11.68 -8.26 -21.48
C ASN A 4 -12.63 -7.88 -20.31
N PRO A 5 -13.21 -8.85 -19.57
CA PRO A 5 -14.15 -8.56 -18.48
C PRO A 5 -13.39 -8.22 -17.19
N CYS A 6 -12.06 -8.27 -17.21
CA CYS A 6 -11.23 -8.38 -16.03
C CYS A 6 -10.88 -7.04 -15.37
N SER A 7 -10.66 -5.98 -16.16
CA SER A 7 -10.13 -4.70 -15.63
C SER A 7 -11.13 -3.93 -14.77
N ARG A 8 -12.40 -3.86 -15.19
CA ARG A 8 -13.42 -3.11 -14.46
C ARG A 8 -13.74 -3.77 -13.12
N ASP A 9 -13.93 -5.09 -13.13
CA ASP A 9 -14.32 -5.82 -11.94
C ASP A 9 -13.17 -5.85 -10.91
N GLN A 10 -11.91 -5.92 -11.37
CA GLN A 10 -10.73 -5.72 -10.53
C GLN A 10 -10.67 -4.31 -9.91
N LEU A 11 -11.00 -3.27 -10.67
CA LEU A 11 -11.03 -1.90 -10.17
C LEU A 11 -12.16 -1.72 -9.14
N LEU A 12 -13.33 -2.29 -9.39
CA LEU A 12 -14.45 -2.26 -8.45
C LEU A 12 -14.13 -2.99 -7.15
N GLU A 13 -13.45 -4.13 -7.22
CA GLU A 13 -12.99 -4.86 -6.04
C GLU A 13 -11.97 -4.03 -5.24
N LEU A 14 -11.03 -3.37 -5.91
CA LEU A 14 -10.07 -2.47 -5.27
C LEU A 14 -10.76 -1.29 -4.56
N ILE A 15 -11.76 -0.70 -5.21
CA ILE A 15 -12.57 0.38 -4.63
C ILE A 15 -13.35 -0.13 -3.40
N GLN A 16 -13.96 -1.32 -3.48
CA GLN A 16 -14.66 -1.91 -2.34
C GLN A 16 -13.73 -2.14 -1.15
N GLN A 17 -12.52 -2.67 -1.40
CA GLN A 17 -11.51 -2.85 -0.35
C GLN A 17 -11.05 -1.52 0.24
N LEU A 18 -10.89 -0.47 -0.58
CA LEU A 18 -10.56 0.87 -0.10
C LEU A 18 -11.63 1.41 0.86
N TYR A 19 -12.91 1.24 0.53
CA TYR A 19 -14.00 1.68 1.41
C TYR A 19 -14.14 0.82 2.68
N ALA A 20 -13.71 -0.44 2.64
CA ALA A 20 -13.72 -1.34 3.79
C ALA A 20 -12.47 -1.20 4.68
N ALA A 21 -11.40 -0.56 4.20
CA ALA A 21 -10.13 -0.45 4.90
C ALA A 21 -10.13 0.41 6.18
N PRO A 22 -10.92 1.50 6.33
CA PRO A 22 -10.86 2.36 7.50
C PRO A 22 -11.27 1.63 8.79
N GLY A 23 -10.49 1.84 9.86
CA GLY A 23 -10.83 1.40 11.22
C GLY A 23 -9.83 0.42 11.85
N THR A 24 -9.06 -0.34 11.06
CA THR A 24 -8.05 -1.28 11.57
C THR A 24 -6.89 -1.46 10.58
N GLN A 25 -5.68 -1.81 11.06
CA GLN A 25 -4.56 -2.23 10.19
C GLN A 25 -4.93 -3.46 9.33
N ASP A 26 -5.78 -4.33 9.86
CA ASP A 26 -6.28 -5.52 9.16
C ASP A 26 -7.16 -5.17 7.94
N GLY A 27 -7.81 -4.01 7.94
CA GLY A 27 -8.56 -3.51 6.77
C GLY A 27 -7.66 -2.99 5.65
N TRP A 28 -6.52 -2.38 5.99
CA TRP A 28 -5.58 -1.81 5.01
C TRP A 28 -4.70 -2.85 4.32
N THR A 29 -4.35 -3.93 5.02
CA THR A 29 -3.45 -4.96 4.49
C THR A 29 -3.96 -5.60 3.19
N PRO A 30 -5.21 -6.10 3.10
CA PRO A 30 -5.76 -6.69 1.87
C PRO A 30 -5.82 -5.69 0.71
N PHE A 31 -6.18 -4.44 0.99
CA PHE A 31 -6.24 -3.38 -0.02
C PHE A 31 -4.87 -3.11 -0.64
N LEU A 32 -3.84 -2.88 0.20
CA LEU A 32 -2.49 -2.57 -0.28
C LEU A 32 -1.86 -3.77 -1.03
N ASP A 33 -2.11 -4.99 -0.56
CA ASP A 33 -1.65 -6.20 -1.23
C ASP A 33 -2.28 -6.34 -2.63
N ARG A 34 -3.60 -6.10 -2.72
CA ARG A 34 -4.31 -6.16 -3.99
C ARG A 34 -3.88 -5.04 -4.94
N LEU A 35 -3.65 -3.84 -4.43
CA LEU A 35 -3.11 -2.72 -5.19
C LEU A 35 -1.79 -3.08 -5.86
N CYS A 36 -0.86 -3.68 -5.11
CA CYS A 36 0.41 -4.17 -5.67
C CYS A 36 0.16 -5.12 -6.85
N THR A 37 -0.71 -6.12 -6.70
CA THR A 37 -1.05 -7.04 -7.78
C THR A 37 -1.66 -6.32 -8.99
N SER A 38 -2.57 -5.38 -8.76
CA SER A 38 -3.30 -4.68 -9.83
C SER A 38 -2.41 -3.77 -10.69
N ILE A 39 -1.35 -3.19 -10.12
CA ILE A 39 -0.45 -2.29 -10.84
C ILE A 39 0.90 -2.93 -11.19
N GLY A 40 1.10 -4.22 -10.83
CA GLY A 40 2.40 -4.88 -10.94
C GLY A 40 3.47 -4.30 -10.00
N GLY A 41 3.05 -3.73 -8.87
CA GLY A 41 3.92 -3.19 -7.83
C GLY A 41 4.56 -4.27 -6.97
N TYR A 42 5.80 -4.02 -6.53
CA TYR A 42 6.55 -4.95 -5.69
C TYR A 42 6.16 -4.88 -4.21
N CYS A 43 5.92 -3.68 -3.71
CA CYS A 43 5.50 -3.42 -2.34
C CYS A 43 4.67 -2.14 -2.26
N ALA A 44 3.96 -1.98 -1.15
CA ALA A 44 3.24 -0.75 -0.84
C ALA A 44 3.42 -0.40 0.64
N GLN A 45 3.52 0.89 0.90
CA GLN A 45 3.64 1.45 2.24
C GLN A 45 2.53 2.48 2.44
N LEU A 46 1.91 2.45 3.62
CA LEU A 46 0.97 3.46 4.08
C LEU A 46 1.69 4.31 5.12
N LEU A 47 1.78 5.61 4.84
CA LEU A 47 2.35 6.60 5.74
C LEU A 47 1.22 7.38 6.41
N SER A 48 1.30 7.54 7.73
CA SER A 48 0.47 8.50 8.47
C SER A 48 1.25 9.79 8.60
N VAL A 49 0.66 10.90 8.18
CA VAL A 49 1.26 12.23 8.30
C VAL A 49 0.39 13.06 9.22
N ASP A 50 0.99 13.68 10.23
CA ASP A 50 0.28 14.58 11.13
C ASP A 50 0.13 15.99 10.52
N GLN A 51 -0.65 16.84 11.19
CA GLN A 51 -0.87 18.23 10.78
C GLN A 51 0.39 19.12 10.82
N HIS A 52 1.48 18.64 11.43
CA HIS A 52 2.76 19.32 11.52
C HIS A 52 3.76 18.81 10.46
N GLY A 53 3.34 17.86 9.61
CA GLY A 53 4.17 17.28 8.56
C GLY A 53 5.08 16.15 9.04
N HIS A 54 4.92 15.66 10.27
CA HIS A 54 5.64 14.46 10.71
C HIS A 54 5.00 13.22 10.09
N ALA A 55 5.80 12.47 9.33
CA ALA A 55 5.39 11.22 8.73
C ALA A 55 5.88 10.02 9.56
N GLY A 56 5.04 9.00 9.67
CA GLY A 56 5.38 7.71 10.26
C GLY A 56 4.85 6.56 9.41
N LEU A 57 5.61 5.47 9.32
CA LEU A 57 5.17 4.26 8.64
C LEU A 57 4.05 3.60 9.46
N ALA A 58 2.84 3.55 8.90
CA ALA A 58 1.67 2.94 9.54
C ALA A 58 1.53 1.45 9.17
N LEU A 59 1.84 1.11 7.93
CA LEU A 59 1.76 -0.26 7.41
C LEU A 59 2.68 -0.43 6.21
N SER A 60 3.24 -1.63 6.07
CA SER A 60 4.04 -2.02 4.90
C SER A 60 3.64 -3.43 4.48
N VAL A 61 3.34 -3.62 3.21
CA VAL A 61 3.05 -4.93 2.62
C VAL A 61 4.12 -5.30 1.61
N ARG A 62 4.50 -6.59 1.59
CA ARG A 62 5.50 -7.17 0.66
C ARG A 62 6.91 -6.56 0.68
N ALA A 63 7.16 -5.55 1.50
CA ALA A 63 8.50 -4.98 1.63
C ALA A 63 9.47 -6.01 2.22
N ASP A 64 10.67 -6.08 1.64
CA ASP A 64 11.77 -6.86 2.22
C ASP A 64 12.11 -6.29 3.61
N PRO A 65 12.06 -7.11 4.68
CA PRO A 65 12.43 -6.69 6.03
C PRO A 65 13.82 -6.05 6.13
N ALA A 66 14.80 -6.53 5.34
CA ALA A 66 16.15 -6.00 5.34
C ALA A 66 16.20 -4.60 4.70
N ALA A 67 15.52 -4.43 3.56
CA ALA A 67 15.39 -3.13 2.91
C ALA A 67 14.66 -2.12 3.80
N ARG A 68 13.60 -2.55 4.48
CA ARG A 68 12.87 -1.70 5.44
C ARG A 68 13.76 -1.25 6.60
N ALA A 69 14.51 -2.17 7.20
CA ALA A 69 15.41 -1.84 8.30
C ALA A 69 16.50 -0.85 7.87
N ALA A 70 17.10 -1.06 6.69
CA ALA A 70 18.09 -0.13 6.14
C ALA A 70 17.48 1.26 5.87
N TYR A 71 16.22 1.30 5.44
CA TYR A 71 15.50 2.54 5.21
C TYR A 71 15.26 3.32 6.50
N GLU A 72 14.71 2.67 7.53
CA GLU A 72 14.42 3.29 8.82
C GLU A 72 15.71 3.78 9.54
N GLN A 73 16.83 3.07 9.37
CA GLN A 73 18.09 3.42 10.03
C GLN A 73 18.86 4.56 9.34
N HIS A 74 18.68 4.74 8.03
CA HIS A 74 19.54 5.63 7.26
C HIS A 74 18.83 6.36 6.13
N TRP A 75 18.20 5.63 5.21
CA TRP A 75 17.75 6.23 3.94
C TRP A 75 16.53 7.13 4.06
N GLY A 76 15.67 6.93 5.07
CA GLY A 76 14.46 7.73 5.25
C GLY A 76 14.73 9.23 5.46
N ALA A 77 15.91 9.62 5.92
CA ALA A 77 16.30 11.03 6.06
C ALA A 77 16.66 11.71 4.72
N PHE A 78 16.79 10.93 3.64
CA PHE A 78 17.22 11.39 2.31
C PHE A 78 16.17 11.16 1.23
N ASP A 79 14.97 10.70 1.59
CA ASP A 79 13.85 10.52 0.68
C ASP A 79 13.37 11.89 0.15
N PRO A 80 13.38 12.13 -1.18
CA PRO A 80 13.14 13.45 -1.77
C PRO A 80 11.72 14.00 -1.65
#